data_AF-A0A418AWL7-F1
#
_entry.id   AF-A0A418AWL7-F1
#
_cell.length_a   1.000
_cell.length_b   1.000
_cell.length_c   1.000
_cell.angle_alpha   90.00
_cell.angle_beta   90.00
_cell.angle_gamma   90.00
#
_symmetry.space_group_name_H-M   'P 1'
#
loop_
_entity.id
_entity.type
_entity.pdbx_description
1 polymer ?
#
loop_
_entity_poly.entity_id
_entity_poly.type
_entity_poly.pdbx_seq_one_letter_code
_entity_poly.pdbx_strand_id
1 'polypeptide(L)'
;MAKTFDAQASLPKLPIPELADSLKYYARSVSVLQTPEQHAATLEKIESFLAHDGAALQEKLIEYAKDKNSFIEDFWYEAYFNYKASVVLNVNPFFVLEDDPTPTRANQISRATSLIVSSLKFYWFDVMWDDGTAAITEREIMDNLRRIVEDANSFPAAAVSSSAVGVLTTEHRVIWAKLRKVLQQDNADTLAMALFLVCLDHTSPPTASDFASTALHGTYEIAHGYQTGTCMNRWYDKLQIIVCDNGVAGVNFEHSVVDGHTVLRFASDVFTDTVIRYRLILFV
;
A
#
# COMPACT_ATOMS: atom_id res chain seq x y z
N MET A 1 8.08 -13.68 -26.37
CA MET A 1 7.75 -12.57 -25.45
C MET A 1 8.94 -12.38 -24.52
N ALA A 2 9.32 -11.15 -24.22
CA ALA A 2 10.26 -10.87 -23.14
C ALA A 2 9.62 -11.27 -21.80
N LYS A 3 10.40 -11.88 -20.89
CA LYS A 3 9.98 -12.16 -19.52
C LYS A 3 10.09 -10.88 -18.69
N THR A 4 9.32 -10.82 -17.60
CA THR A 4 9.20 -9.65 -16.72
C THR A 4 10.55 -9.08 -16.26
N PHE A 5 11.55 -9.93 -16.01
CA PHE A 5 12.85 -9.52 -15.47
C PHE A 5 14.01 -9.58 -16.48
N ASP A 6 13.73 -9.75 -17.77
CA ASP A 6 14.78 -9.93 -18.79
C ASP A 6 15.75 -8.73 -18.86
N ALA A 7 15.28 -7.52 -18.56
CA ALA A 7 16.09 -6.30 -18.59
C ALA A 7 16.75 -5.95 -17.24
N GLN A 8 16.40 -6.64 -16.14
CA GLN A 8 16.80 -6.23 -14.78
C GLN A 8 18.32 -6.20 -14.61
N ALA A 9 19.02 -7.21 -15.13
CA ALA A 9 20.48 -7.31 -15.06
C ALA A 9 21.23 -6.28 -15.92
N SER A 10 20.54 -5.64 -16.87
CA SER A 10 21.13 -4.64 -17.78
C SER A 10 20.89 -3.18 -17.37
N LEU A 11 20.17 -2.96 -16.27
CA LEU A 11 19.88 -1.60 -15.80
C LEU A 11 21.16 -0.89 -15.34
N PRO A 12 21.34 0.40 -15.66
CA PRO A 12 22.47 1.16 -15.14
C PRO A 12 22.34 1.33 -13.62
N LYS A 13 23.47 1.26 -12.90
CA LYS A 13 23.50 1.61 -11.48
C LYS A 13 23.18 3.09 -11.30
N LEU A 14 22.53 3.43 -10.19
CA LEU A 14 22.25 4.82 -9.84
C LEU A 14 23.58 5.56 -9.57
N PRO A 15 23.90 6.63 -10.31
CA PRO A 15 25.16 7.34 -10.13
C PRO A 15 25.15 8.13 -8.82
N ILE A 16 26.32 8.20 -8.17
CA ILE A 16 26.56 9.13 -7.07
C ILE A 16 27.00 10.47 -7.69
N PRO A 17 26.28 11.57 -7.48
CA PRO A 17 26.68 12.88 -8.00
C PRO A 17 27.97 13.38 -7.36
N GLU A 18 28.66 14.27 -8.06
CA GLU A 18 29.81 15.00 -7.50
C GLU A 18 29.37 15.85 -6.30
N LEU A 19 30.13 15.75 -5.20
CA LEU A 19 29.81 16.40 -3.93
C LEU A 19 29.58 17.91 -4.10
N ALA A 20 30.46 18.57 -4.86
CA ALA A 20 30.37 20.01 -5.10
C ALA A 20 29.08 20.40 -5.85
N ASP A 21 28.62 19.56 -6.77
CA ASP A 21 27.39 19.85 -7.52
C ASP A 21 26.17 19.61 -6.66
N SER A 22 26.12 18.54 -5.87
CA SER A 22 25.06 18.31 -4.87
C SER A 22 24.91 19.48 -3.91
N LEU A 23 26.01 20.04 -3.41
CA LEU A 23 25.98 21.18 -2.48
C LEU A 23 25.56 22.50 -3.15
N LYS A 24 25.95 22.74 -4.41
CA LYS A 24 25.42 23.88 -5.19
C LYS A 24 23.91 23.78 -5.39
N TYR A 25 23.42 22.59 -5.75
CA TYR A 25 21.98 22.35 -5.88
C TYR A 25 21.27 22.53 -4.54
N TYR A 26 21.83 22.00 -3.45
CA TYR A 26 21.29 22.18 -2.11
C TYR A 26 21.16 23.65 -1.74
N ALA A 27 22.25 24.44 -1.87
CA ALA A 27 22.24 25.88 -1.59
C ALA A 27 21.15 26.62 -2.39
N ARG A 28 21.05 26.34 -3.69
CA ARG A 28 20.03 26.94 -4.55
C ARG A 28 18.61 26.57 -4.10
N SER A 29 18.38 25.32 -3.71
CA SER A 29 17.05 24.84 -3.31
C SER A 29 16.59 25.45 -1.98
N VAL A 30 17.49 25.64 -1.02
CA VAL A 30 17.12 26.18 0.30
C VAL A 30 17.07 27.71 0.35
N SER A 31 17.70 28.41 -0.60
CA SER A 31 17.74 29.88 -0.61
C SER A 31 16.35 30.52 -0.66
N VAL A 32 15.39 29.88 -1.34
CA VAL A 32 14.00 30.38 -1.43
C VAL A 32 13.19 30.15 -0.14
N LEU A 33 13.70 29.34 0.79
CA LEU A 33 13.07 28.99 2.06
C LEU A 33 13.70 29.72 3.25
N GLN A 34 14.74 30.53 3.01
CA GLN A 34 15.60 31.10 4.03
C GLN A 34 15.64 32.63 3.96
N THR A 35 15.81 33.28 5.11
CA THR A 35 16.21 34.70 5.11
C THR A 35 17.65 34.85 4.61
N PRO A 36 18.07 36.06 4.17
CA PRO A 36 19.45 36.30 3.74
C PRO A 36 20.49 35.87 4.78
N GLU A 37 20.23 36.10 6.06
CA GLU A 37 21.13 35.75 7.17
C GLU A 37 21.23 34.22 7.36
N GLN A 38 20.09 33.51 7.28
CA GLN A 38 20.05 32.04 7.34
C GLN A 38 20.77 31.42 6.14
N HIS A 39 20.62 32.03 4.96
CA HIS A 39 21.26 31.55 3.76
C HIS A 39 22.79 31.75 3.81
N ALA A 40 23.25 32.90 4.26
CA ALA A 40 24.68 33.16 4.50
C ALA A 40 25.28 32.12 5.48
N ALA A 41 24.60 31.86 6.61
CA ALA A 41 25.02 30.83 7.56
C ALA A 41 25.01 29.41 6.97
N THR A 42 24.13 29.13 6.00
CA THR A 42 24.10 27.85 5.29
C THR A 42 25.30 27.72 4.35
N LEU A 43 25.65 28.78 3.62
CA LEU A 43 26.82 28.79 2.74
C LEU A 43 28.12 28.59 3.52
N GLU A 44 28.28 29.24 4.67
CA GLU A 44 29.44 29.03 5.56
C GLU A 44 29.54 27.55 6.02
N LYS A 45 28.41 26.91 6.34
CA LYS A 45 28.39 25.48 6.70
C LYS A 45 28.75 24.57 5.53
N ILE A 46 28.31 24.91 4.30
CA ILE A 46 28.66 24.17 3.10
C ILE A 46 30.17 24.25 2.84
N GLU A 47 30.75 25.45 2.96
CA GLU A 47 32.20 25.64 2.80
C GLU A 47 32.98 24.86 3.86
N SER A 48 32.54 24.92 5.13
CA SER A 48 33.14 24.13 6.21
C SER A 48 33.04 22.62 5.93
N PHE A 49 31.89 22.13 5.47
CA PHE A 49 31.71 20.72 5.14
C PHE A 49 32.63 20.27 4.00
N LEU A 50 32.80 21.09 2.96
CA LEU A 50 33.73 20.82 1.85
C LEU A 50 35.19 20.78 2.31
N ALA A 51 35.58 21.65 3.25
CA ALA A 51 36.96 21.73 3.74
C ALA A 51 37.33 20.60 4.71
N HIS A 52 36.35 20.00 5.38
CA HIS A 52 36.57 19.00 6.43
C HIS A 52 35.97 17.63 6.05
N ASP A 53 34.74 17.35 6.48
CA ASP A 53 34.19 15.99 6.50
C ASP A 53 33.70 15.49 5.12
N GLY A 54 33.34 16.40 4.22
CA GLY A 54 32.61 16.09 3.00
C GLY A 54 33.35 15.12 2.07
N ALA A 55 34.65 15.33 1.84
CA ALA A 55 35.45 14.47 0.98
C ALA A 55 35.55 13.03 1.54
N ALA A 56 35.80 12.90 2.84
CA ALA A 56 35.91 11.60 3.50
C ALA A 56 34.57 10.85 3.52
N LEU A 57 33.45 11.55 3.68
CA LEU A 57 32.11 10.96 3.63
C LEU A 57 31.71 10.55 2.19
N GLN A 58 32.05 11.37 1.19
CA GLN A 58 31.84 11.03 -0.22
C GLN A 58 32.62 9.77 -0.61
N GLU A 59 33.89 9.65 -0.20
CA GLU A 59 34.70 8.47 -0.44
C GLU A 59 34.10 7.22 0.20
N LYS A 60 33.65 7.32 1.46
CA LYS A 60 32.95 6.23 2.15
C LYS A 60 31.66 5.82 1.42
N LEU A 61 30.89 6.77 0.90
CA LEU A 61 29.68 6.50 0.13
C LEU A 61 29.99 5.79 -1.18
N ILE A 62 31.03 6.21 -1.89
CA ILE A 62 31.49 5.58 -3.13
C ILE A 62 31.97 4.15 -2.86
N GLU A 63 32.73 3.93 -1.79
CA GLU A 63 33.16 2.60 -1.37
C GLU A 63 31.97 1.70 -1.05
N TYR A 64 31.03 2.21 -0.24
CA TYR A 64 29.80 1.52 0.13
C TYR A 64 28.95 1.11 -1.08
N ALA A 65 28.96 1.89 -2.16
CA ALA A 65 28.12 1.64 -3.34
C ALA A 65 28.68 0.57 -4.28
N LYS A 66 29.95 0.14 -4.13
CA LYS A 66 30.62 -0.76 -5.09
C LYS A 66 29.91 -2.10 -5.25
N ASP A 67 29.47 -2.69 -4.15
CA ASP A 67 28.80 -4.00 -4.10
C ASP A 67 27.27 -3.93 -4.12
N LYS A 68 26.69 -2.72 -4.17
CA LYS A 68 25.24 -2.48 -4.19
C LYS A 68 24.70 -2.30 -5.61
N ASN A 69 23.42 -2.61 -5.80
CA ASN A 69 22.67 -2.25 -7.01
C ASN A 69 22.34 -0.76 -7.03
N SER A 70 22.02 -0.20 -5.86
CA SER A 70 21.78 1.22 -5.63
C SER A 70 22.34 1.61 -4.27
N PHE A 71 23.04 2.74 -4.19
CA PHE A 71 23.63 3.19 -2.92
C PHE A 71 22.58 3.67 -1.92
N ILE A 72 21.37 4.04 -2.36
CA ILE A 72 20.36 4.67 -1.50
C ILE A 72 19.35 3.68 -0.91
N GLU A 73 19.25 2.47 -1.46
CA GLU A 73 18.21 1.48 -1.15
C GLU A 73 18.13 1.17 0.35
N ASP A 74 19.25 0.80 0.98
CA ASP A 74 19.29 0.48 2.41
C ASP A 74 18.97 1.70 3.29
N PHE A 75 19.47 2.89 2.93
CA PHE A 75 19.16 4.13 3.67
C PHE A 75 17.68 4.50 3.57
N TRP A 76 17.07 4.23 2.41
CA TRP A 76 15.65 4.47 2.17
C TRP A 76 14.79 3.53 3.03
N TYR A 77 15.13 2.23 3.05
CA TYR A 77 14.47 1.27 3.93
C TYR A 77 14.60 1.63 5.41
N GLU A 78 15.80 2.01 5.85
CA GLU A 78 16.03 2.46 7.22
C GLU A 78 15.18 3.69 7.58
N ALA A 79 15.00 4.64 6.66
CA ALA A 79 14.17 5.82 6.90
C ALA A 79 12.71 5.46 7.21
N TYR A 80 12.13 4.48 6.49
CA TYR A 80 10.78 4.00 6.76
C TYR A 80 10.71 3.10 7.99
N PHE A 81 11.64 2.16 8.15
CA PHE A 81 11.60 1.21 9.28
C PHE A 81 11.91 1.86 10.63
N ASN A 82 12.67 2.96 10.64
CA ASN A 82 12.90 3.75 11.86
C ASN A 82 11.79 4.77 12.13
N TYR A 83 10.87 4.98 11.18
CA TYR A 83 9.73 5.85 11.39
C TYR A 83 8.72 5.19 12.34
N LYS A 84 8.52 5.81 13.51
CA LYS A 84 7.78 5.18 14.62
C LYS A 84 6.32 5.58 14.71
N ALA A 85 5.91 6.66 14.05
CA ALA A 85 4.51 7.06 14.07
C ALA A 85 3.65 6.05 13.30
N SER A 86 2.34 6.16 13.44
CA SER A 86 1.41 5.29 12.72
C SER A 86 1.67 5.33 11.21
N VAL A 87 1.57 4.18 10.55
CA VAL A 87 1.62 4.15 9.08
C VAL A 87 0.39 4.79 8.45
N VAL A 88 -0.72 4.87 9.20
CA VAL A 88 -1.95 5.53 8.77
C VAL A 88 -1.71 7.03 8.70
N LEU A 89 -2.15 7.67 7.61
CA LEU A 89 -1.93 9.08 7.25
C LEU A 89 -0.47 9.49 6.97
N ASN A 90 0.50 8.95 7.71
CA ASN A 90 1.90 9.40 7.61
C ASN A 90 2.71 8.67 6.54
N VAL A 91 2.35 7.42 6.22
CA VAL A 91 3.16 6.55 5.34
C VAL A 91 2.31 5.96 4.23
N ASN A 92 1.21 5.27 4.57
CA ASN A 92 0.41 4.53 3.60
C ASN A 92 -0.36 5.47 2.66
N PRO A 93 -0.10 5.43 1.35
CA PRO A 93 -0.93 6.11 0.37
C PRO A 93 -2.11 5.22 -0.04
N PHE A 94 -2.94 5.74 -0.95
CA PHE A 94 -3.99 4.98 -1.60
C PHE A 94 -4.14 5.38 -3.06
N PHE A 95 -4.74 4.49 -3.85
CA PHE A 95 -5.25 4.78 -5.19
C PHE A 95 -6.77 4.60 -5.22
N VAL A 96 -7.45 5.46 -5.98
CA VAL A 96 -8.86 5.28 -6.32
C VAL A 96 -8.93 4.53 -7.64
N LEU A 97 -9.76 3.49 -7.71
CA LEU A 97 -10.01 2.74 -8.93
C LEU A 97 -11.23 3.34 -9.64
N GLU A 98 -11.09 3.63 -10.93
CA GLU A 98 -12.21 4.09 -11.76
C GLU A 98 -13.35 3.06 -11.77
N ASP A 99 -14.58 3.56 -11.86
CA ASP A 99 -15.79 2.72 -11.90
C ASP A 99 -15.87 1.90 -13.20
N ASP A 100 -16.49 0.72 -13.11
CA ASP A 100 -16.79 -0.08 -14.30
C ASP A 100 -17.78 0.72 -15.18
N PRO A 101 -17.47 0.92 -16.48
CA PRO A 101 -18.39 1.61 -17.40
C PRO A 101 -19.73 0.86 -17.60
N THR A 102 -19.88 -0.36 -17.07
CA THR A 102 -21.07 -1.21 -17.18
C THR A 102 -21.95 -1.11 -15.91
N PRO A 103 -23.12 -0.45 -15.97
CA PRO A 103 -23.93 -0.12 -14.77
C PRO A 103 -24.45 -1.33 -13.98
N THR A 104 -24.63 -2.49 -14.61
CA THR A 104 -25.13 -3.72 -13.96
C THR A 104 -24.14 -4.34 -12.97
N ARG A 105 -22.94 -3.77 -12.85
CA ARG A 105 -21.82 -4.30 -12.07
C ARG A 105 -21.30 -3.36 -11.00
N ALA A 106 -22.05 -2.30 -10.75
CA ALA A 106 -21.79 -1.37 -9.66
C ALA A 106 -22.10 -1.96 -8.27
N ASN A 107 -22.53 -3.22 -8.15
CA ASN A 107 -22.72 -3.84 -6.83
C ASN A 107 -21.38 -4.32 -6.24
N GLN A 108 -21.22 -4.12 -4.93
CA GLN A 108 -19.99 -4.41 -4.19
C GLN A 108 -19.42 -5.82 -4.44
N ILE A 109 -20.27 -6.84 -4.36
CA ILE A 109 -19.84 -8.24 -4.48
C ILE A 109 -19.30 -8.57 -5.87
N SER A 110 -19.95 -8.10 -6.95
CA SER A 110 -19.45 -8.37 -8.31
C SER A 110 -18.17 -7.59 -8.58
N ARG A 111 -18.08 -6.34 -8.11
CA ARG A 111 -16.85 -5.52 -8.21
C ARG A 111 -15.69 -6.20 -7.48
N ALA A 112 -15.89 -6.61 -6.23
CA ALA A 112 -14.88 -7.30 -5.43
C ALA A 112 -14.45 -8.62 -6.08
N THR A 113 -15.39 -9.43 -6.57
CA THR A 113 -15.10 -10.69 -7.28
C THR A 113 -14.21 -10.45 -8.50
N SER A 114 -14.56 -9.48 -9.35
CA SER A 114 -13.78 -9.11 -10.53
C SER A 114 -12.36 -8.66 -10.16
N LEU A 115 -12.23 -7.80 -9.14
CA LEU A 115 -10.93 -7.30 -8.67
C LEU A 115 -10.05 -8.43 -8.12
N ILE A 116 -10.62 -9.38 -7.36
CA ILE A 116 -9.89 -10.57 -6.88
C ILE A 116 -9.39 -11.40 -8.07
N VAL A 117 -10.28 -11.77 -9.00
CA VAL A 117 -9.94 -12.62 -10.14
C VAL A 117 -8.87 -11.97 -11.03
N SER A 118 -8.98 -10.66 -11.28
CA SER A 118 -7.97 -9.92 -12.03
C SER A 118 -6.64 -9.80 -11.28
N SER A 119 -6.66 -9.64 -9.96
CA SER A 119 -5.44 -9.60 -9.13
C SER A 119 -4.71 -10.95 -9.10
N LEU A 120 -5.44 -12.07 -9.08
CA LEU A 120 -4.85 -13.40 -9.04
C LEU A 120 -4.08 -13.77 -10.32
N LYS A 121 -4.26 -13.03 -11.43
CA LYS A 121 -3.47 -13.22 -12.67
C LYS A 121 -2.00 -12.82 -12.54
N PHE A 122 -1.65 -12.05 -11.52
CA PHE A 122 -0.26 -11.71 -11.19
C PHE A 122 0.48 -12.84 -10.48
N TYR A 123 -0.26 -13.82 -9.95
CA TYR A 123 0.28 -14.89 -9.15
C TYR A 123 0.17 -16.20 -9.93
N TRP A 124 1.20 -17.01 -9.83
CA TRP A 124 1.17 -18.39 -10.31
C TRP A 124 1.08 -19.31 -9.09
N PHE A 125 0.03 -20.09 -9.02
CA PHE A 125 -0.16 -21.17 -8.05
C PHE A 125 -0.97 -22.28 -8.70
N ASP A 126 -0.89 -23.49 -8.15
CA ASP A 126 -1.71 -24.60 -8.61
C ASP A 126 -3.19 -24.28 -8.36
N VAL A 127 -3.89 -23.93 -9.44
CA VAL A 127 -5.33 -23.67 -9.46
C VAL A 127 -6.13 -24.96 -9.66
N MET A 128 -5.50 -26.12 -9.45
CA MET A 128 -6.11 -27.43 -9.56
C MET A 128 -5.80 -28.20 -8.28
N TRP A 129 -6.81 -28.76 -7.64
CA TRP A 129 -6.59 -29.74 -6.58
C TRP A 129 -6.00 -31.02 -7.17
N ASP A 130 -5.45 -31.89 -6.31
CA ASP A 130 -4.85 -33.18 -6.73
C ASP A 130 -5.83 -34.08 -7.52
N ASP A 131 -7.13 -33.84 -7.40
CA ASP A 131 -8.20 -34.55 -8.11
C ASP A 131 -8.54 -33.96 -9.50
N GLY A 132 -7.85 -32.90 -9.93
CA GLY A 132 -8.06 -32.25 -11.22
C GLY A 132 -9.29 -31.34 -11.28
N THR A 133 -9.84 -30.91 -10.15
CA THR A 133 -10.87 -29.86 -10.09
C THR A 133 -10.24 -28.48 -9.93
N ALA A 134 -10.86 -27.45 -10.52
CA ALA A 134 -10.41 -26.08 -10.35
C ALA A 134 -10.49 -25.66 -8.88
N ALA A 135 -9.43 -25.05 -8.37
CA ALA A 135 -9.28 -24.76 -6.95
C ALA A 135 -10.37 -23.82 -6.42
N ILE A 136 -10.79 -22.84 -7.25
CA ILE A 136 -11.94 -21.95 -6.99
C ILE A 136 -12.42 -21.27 -8.27
N THR A 137 -13.73 -21.19 -8.48
CA THR A 137 -14.39 -20.51 -9.61
C THR A 137 -14.85 -19.09 -9.24
N GLU A 138 -15.10 -18.25 -10.25
CA GLU A 138 -15.64 -16.89 -10.07
C GLU A 138 -16.98 -16.90 -9.30
N ARG A 139 -17.83 -17.90 -9.55
CA ARG A 139 -19.10 -18.09 -8.83
C ARG A 139 -18.86 -18.46 -7.36
N GLU A 140 -17.91 -19.35 -7.07
CA GLU A 140 -17.59 -19.73 -5.70
C GLU A 140 -16.98 -18.57 -4.91
N ILE A 141 -16.13 -17.73 -5.53
CA ILE A 141 -15.64 -16.48 -4.92
C ILE A 141 -16.83 -15.60 -4.56
N MET A 142 -17.73 -15.37 -5.51
CA MET A 142 -18.91 -14.52 -5.31
C MET A 142 -19.81 -15.03 -4.18
N ASP A 143 -20.07 -16.34 -4.12
CA ASP A 143 -20.90 -16.95 -3.09
C ASP A 143 -20.21 -16.94 -1.71
N ASN A 144 -18.89 -17.12 -1.67
CA ASN A 144 -18.11 -16.97 -0.44
C ASN A 144 -18.15 -15.53 0.08
N LEU A 145 -17.97 -14.52 -0.79
CA LEU A 145 -18.05 -13.12 -0.40
C LEU A 145 -19.45 -12.75 0.12
N ARG A 146 -20.53 -13.25 -0.51
CA ARG A 146 -21.90 -13.07 0.00
C ARG A 146 -22.05 -13.64 1.41
N ARG A 147 -21.62 -14.89 1.62
CA ARG A 147 -21.69 -15.54 2.94
C ARG A 147 -20.88 -14.81 3.99
N ILE A 148 -19.71 -14.29 3.65
CA ILE A 148 -18.87 -13.48 4.56
C ILE A 148 -19.62 -12.22 4.98
N VAL A 149 -20.27 -11.51 4.04
CA VAL A 149 -21.05 -10.30 4.36
C VAL A 149 -22.29 -10.64 5.19
N GLU A 150 -23.01 -11.71 4.85
CA GLU A 150 -24.16 -12.18 5.62
C GLU A 150 -23.80 -12.58 7.05
N ASP A 151 -22.71 -13.32 7.23
CA ASP A 151 -22.19 -13.74 8.53
C ASP A 151 -21.73 -12.53 9.35
N ALA A 152 -20.94 -11.62 8.76
CA ALA A 152 -20.48 -10.40 9.43
C ALA A 152 -21.66 -9.53 9.91
N ASN A 153 -22.72 -9.41 9.12
CA ASN A 153 -23.92 -8.66 9.47
C ASN A 153 -24.77 -9.32 10.56
N SER A 154 -24.52 -10.60 10.88
CA SER A 154 -25.22 -11.29 11.97
C SER A 154 -24.70 -10.91 13.36
N PHE A 155 -23.49 -10.31 13.45
CA PHE A 155 -22.87 -9.94 14.71
C PHE A 155 -23.38 -8.59 15.25
N PRO A 156 -23.64 -8.47 16.57
CA PRO A 156 -23.94 -7.19 17.18
C PRO A 156 -22.77 -6.19 17.05
N ALA A 157 -23.06 -4.92 16.80
CA ALA A 157 -22.05 -3.88 16.60
C ALA A 157 -21.03 -3.76 17.76
N ALA A 158 -21.48 -3.96 19.01
CA ALA A 158 -20.59 -3.96 20.17
C ALA A 158 -19.59 -5.14 20.14
N ALA A 159 -20.02 -6.31 19.67
CA ALA A 159 -19.15 -7.48 19.52
C ALA A 159 -18.09 -7.21 18.44
N VAL A 160 -18.52 -6.69 17.28
CA VAL A 160 -17.62 -6.29 16.18
C VAL A 160 -16.54 -5.33 16.68
N SER A 161 -16.93 -4.30 17.44
CA SER A 161 -16.00 -3.33 18.01
C SER A 161 -14.97 -3.97 18.94
N SER A 162 -15.41 -4.87 19.83
CA SER A 162 -14.51 -5.56 20.76
C SER A 162 -13.53 -6.53 20.08
N SER A 163 -13.86 -7.03 18.89
CA SER A 163 -13.03 -7.95 18.10
C SER A 163 -12.21 -7.28 16.99
N ALA A 164 -12.24 -5.95 16.89
CA ALA A 164 -11.60 -5.18 15.82
C ALA A 164 -10.06 -5.10 15.97
N VAL A 165 -9.38 -6.25 15.98
CA VAL A 165 -7.92 -6.37 16.18
C VAL A 165 -7.10 -5.62 15.11
N GLY A 166 -7.67 -5.39 13.93
CA GLY A 166 -7.05 -4.61 12.86
C GLY A 166 -6.71 -3.18 13.24
N VAL A 167 -7.48 -2.58 14.16
CA VAL A 167 -7.24 -1.22 14.68
C VAL A 167 -5.86 -1.12 15.34
N LEU A 168 -5.32 -2.21 15.88
CA LEU A 168 -3.99 -2.22 16.50
C LEU A 168 -2.88 -1.90 15.49
N THR A 169 -3.11 -2.11 14.18
CA THR A 169 -2.15 -1.74 13.12
C THR A 169 -2.04 -0.22 12.92
N THR A 170 -2.97 0.55 13.48
CA THR A 170 -2.95 2.03 13.47
C THR A 170 -2.08 2.62 14.57
N GLU A 171 -1.59 1.81 15.51
CA GLU A 171 -0.82 2.28 16.65
C GLU A 171 0.59 2.77 16.28
N HIS A 172 1.19 3.52 17.19
CA HIS A 172 2.62 3.84 17.14
C HIS A 172 3.42 2.53 17.04
N ARG A 173 4.40 2.44 16.13
CA ARG A 173 5.04 1.17 15.73
C ARG A 173 5.68 0.41 16.89
N VAL A 174 6.20 1.12 17.89
CA VAL A 174 6.76 0.51 19.11
C VAL A 174 5.69 -0.14 19.99
N ILE A 175 4.48 0.42 20.03
CA ILE A 175 3.34 -0.14 20.76
C ILE A 175 2.81 -1.35 19.98
N TRP A 176 2.55 -1.16 18.68
CA TRP A 176 2.09 -2.24 17.81
C TRP A 176 3.04 -3.44 17.82
N ALA A 177 4.36 -3.23 17.75
CA ALA A 177 5.34 -4.31 17.81
C ALA A 177 5.26 -5.17 19.09
N LYS A 178 4.86 -4.57 20.23
CA LYS A 178 4.64 -5.31 21.48
C LYS A 178 3.31 -6.07 21.43
N LEU A 179 2.24 -5.41 20.99
CA LEU A 179 0.91 -6.01 20.90
C LEU A 179 0.88 -7.17 19.89
N ARG A 180 1.57 -7.03 18.76
CA ARG A 180 1.67 -8.08 17.74
C ARG A 180 2.33 -9.35 18.27
N LYS A 181 3.36 -9.23 19.13
CA LYS A 181 3.98 -10.39 19.78
C LYS A 181 3.00 -11.14 20.68
N VAL A 182 2.11 -10.42 21.38
CA VAL A 182 1.05 -11.05 22.19
C VAL A 182 0.02 -11.71 21.27
N LEU A 183 -0.43 -11.02 20.22
CA LEU A 183 -1.41 -11.54 19.27
C LEU A 183 -0.94 -12.84 18.59
N GLN A 184 0.35 -12.93 18.25
CA GLN A 184 0.95 -14.10 17.59
C GLN A 184 1.13 -15.32 18.50
N GLN A 185 1.00 -15.19 19.82
CA GLN A 185 1.13 -16.35 20.73
C GLN A 185 -0.01 -17.36 20.54
N ASP A 186 -1.22 -16.84 20.32
CA ASP A 186 -2.44 -17.65 20.25
C ASP A 186 -3.03 -17.76 18.83
N ASN A 187 -2.47 -17.04 17.85
CA ASN A 187 -3.00 -16.97 16.50
C ASN A 187 -1.95 -17.34 15.45
N ALA A 188 -2.35 -18.18 14.50
CA ALA A 188 -1.57 -18.38 13.28
C ALA A 188 -1.48 -17.05 12.49
N ASP A 189 -0.32 -16.76 11.92
CA ASP A 189 -0.07 -15.52 11.17
C ASP A 189 -0.66 -15.58 9.74
N THR A 190 -1.89 -16.08 9.62
CA THR A 190 -2.62 -16.23 8.35
C THR A 190 -2.73 -14.89 7.62
N LEU A 191 -2.88 -13.79 8.38
CA LEU A 191 -2.91 -12.44 7.83
C LEU A 191 -1.57 -11.98 7.27
N ALA A 192 -0.42 -12.45 7.77
CA ALA A 192 0.85 -12.20 7.08
C ALA A 192 0.94 -13.02 5.79
N MET A 193 0.48 -14.27 5.79
CA MET A 193 0.63 -15.20 4.66
C MET A 193 -0.30 -14.96 3.47
N ALA A 194 -1.44 -14.27 3.64
CA ALA A 194 -2.33 -13.97 2.51
C ALA A 194 -1.62 -13.15 1.39
N LEU A 195 -2.13 -13.16 0.16
CA LEU A 195 -1.53 -12.35 -0.92
C LEU A 195 -1.86 -10.86 -0.76
N PHE A 196 -3.12 -10.57 -0.49
CA PHE A 196 -3.68 -9.24 -0.24
C PHE A 196 -4.95 -9.40 0.58
N LEU A 197 -5.53 -8.28 1.03
CA LEU A 197 -6.80 -8.25 1.73
C LEU A 197 -7.89 -7.61 0.87
N VAL A 198 -9.14 -8.00 1.11
CA VAL A 198 -10.31 -7.36 0.51
C VAL A 198 -11.20 -6.87 1.64
N CYS A 199 -11.36 -5.56 1.73
CA CYS A 199 -12.19 -4.88 2.72
C CYS A 199 -13.52 -4.51 2.09
N LEU A 200 -14.59 -5.20 2.50
CA LEU A 200 -15.96 -4.91 2.06
C LEU A 200 -16.59 -3.90 3.04
N ASP A 201 -16.66 -2.64 2.62
CA ASP A 201 -17.15 -1.54 3.43
C ASP A 201 -18.64 -1.28 3.20
N HIS A 202 -19.40 -1.05 4.27
CA HIS A 202 -20.83 -0.71 4.20
C HIS A 202 -21.09 0.76 3.84
N THR A 203 -20.06 1.54 3.55
CA THR A 203 -20.19 2.96 3.18
C THR A 203 -20.47 3.12 1.70
N SER A 204 -21.06 4.26 1.32
CA SER A 204 -21.34 4.62 -0.08
C SER A 204 -20.89 6.06 -0.37
N PRO A 205 -19.56 6.32 -0.42
CA PRO A 205 -19.04 7.67 -0.63
C PRO A 205 -19.45 8.17 -2.04
N PRO A 206 -20.07 9.36 -2.14
CA PRO A 206 -20.57 9.87 -3.43
C PRO A 206 -19.49 10.54 -4.27
N THR A 207 -18.36 10.94 -3.68
CA THR A 207 -17.24 11.59 -4.38
C THR A 207 -15.91 10.92 -4.09
N ALA A 208 -14.93 11.14 -4.96
CA ALA A 208 -13.56 10.69 -4.73
C ALA A 208 -12.94 11.28 -3.45
N SER A 209 -13.36 12.50 -3.06
CA SER A 209 -12.92 13.15 -1.82
C SER A 209 -13.48 12.44 -0.59
N ASP A 210 -14.75 12.02 -0.63
CA ASP A 210 -15.37 11.26 0.47
C ASP A 210 -14.75 9.86 0.58
N PHE A 211 -14.40 9.27 -0.57
CA PHE A 211 -13.69 7.99 -0.59
C PHE A 211 -12.25 8.09 -0.08
N ALA A 212 -11.54 9.21 -0.31
CA ALA A 212 -10.16 9.40 0.16
C ALA A 212 -10.02 9.16 1.67
N SER A 213 -10.94 9.69 2.47
CA SER A 213 -10.96 9.46 3.93
C SER A 213 -11.19 7.98 4.26
N THR A 214 -12.12 7.34 3.54
CA THR A 214 -12.42 5.90 3.67
C THR A 214 -11.20 5.03 3.34
N ALA A 215 -10.46 5.38 2.28
CA ALA A 215 -9.29 4.66 1.82
C ALA A 215 -8.05 4.87 2.71
N LEU A 216 -7.90 6.06 3.30
CA LEU A 216 -6.78 6.39 4.18
C LEU A 216 -6.94 5.77 5.57
N HIS A 217 -8.05 6.06 6.26
CA HIS A 217 -8.22 5.73 7.68
C HIS A 217 -9.56 5.05 8.01
N GLY A 218 -10.47 4.92 7.02
CA GLY A 218 -11.83 4.42 7.25
C GLY A 218 -12.71 5.43 7.97
N THR A 219 -14.03 5.25 7.93
CA THR A 219 -14.94 6.07 8.74
C THR A 219 -14.78 5.71 10.22
N TYR A 220 -14.93 6.68 11.10
CA TYR A 220 -14.80 6.47 12.54
C TYR A 220 -15.82 7.32 13.29
N GLU A 221 -16.50 6.71 14.25
CA GLU A 221 -17.42 7.37 15.18
C GLU A 221 -17.42 6.61 16.51
N ILE A 222 -17.70 7.30 17.62
CA ILE A 222 -18.00 6.63 18.90
C ILE A 222 -19.51 6.70 19.10
N ALA A 223 -20.18 5.57 18.92
CA ALA A 223 -21.62 5.44 19.12
C ALA A 223 -21.90 4.43 20.22
N HIS A 224 -22.82 4.75 21.14
CA HIS A 224 -23.23 3.86 22.23
C HIS A 224 -22.07 3.36 23.11
N GLY A 225 -21.00 4.15 23.23
CA GLY A 225 -19.83 3.87 24.07
C GLY A 225 -18.76 2.97 23.45
N TYR A 226 -18.86 2.64 22.16
CA TYR A 226 -17.87 1.84 21.44
C TYR A 226 -17.57 2.43 20.05
N GLN A 227 -16.43 2.02 19.48
CA GLN A 227 -15.99 2.45 18.15
C GLN A 227 -16.88 1.83 17.07
N THR A 228 -17.33 2.65 16.13
CA THR A 228 -18.07 2.25 14.92
C THR A 228 -17.42 2.84 13.67
N GLY A 229 -17.82 2.34 12.50
CA GLY A 229 -17.28 2.76 11.20
C GLY A 229 -16.30 1.77 10.59
N THR A 230 -15.79 2.09 9.41
CA THR A 230 -14.96 1.18 8.61
C THR A 230 -13.49 1.16 9.01
N CYS A 231 -13.05 2.03 9.94
CA CYS A 231 -11.71 1.98 10.53
C CYS A 231 -11.39 0.64 11.21
N MET A 232 -12.43 -0.10 11.62
CA MET A 232 -12.32 -1.44 12.22
C MET A 232 -12.08 -2.56 11.18
N ASN A 233 -12.24 -2.27 9.89
CA ASN A 233 -12.19 -3.23 8.79
C ASN A 233 -10.90 -3.05 7.95
N ARG A 234 -9.75 -2.93 8.62
CA ARG A 234 -8.46 -2.61 8.00
C ARG A 234 -7.32 -3.38 8.63
N TRP A 235 -6.27 -3.61 7.84
CA TRP A 235 -4.97 -4.08 8.34
C TRP A 235 -3.85 -3.38 7.59
N TYR A 236 -3.31 -2.33 8.18
CA TYR A 236 -2.46 -1.36 7.47
C TYR A 236 -1.05 -1.84 7.14
N ASP A 237 -0.64 -2.98 7.69
CA ASP A 237 0.65 -3.62 7.35
C ASP A 237 0.57 -4.42 6.02
N LYS A 238 -0.48 -4.24 5.21
CA LYS A 238 -0.72 -5.06 4.01
C LYS A 238 -1.36 -4.28 2.87
N LEU A 239 -1.15 -4.78 1.64
CA LEU A 239 -1.92 -4.35 0.48
C LEU A 239 -3.37 -4.82 0.65
N GLN A 240 -4.30 -3.86 0.60
CA GLN A 240 -5.72 -4.09 0.79
C GLN A 240 -6.52 -3.39 -0.30
N ILE A 241 -7.43 -4.14 -0.93
CA ILE A 241 -8.41 -3.65 -1.88
C ILE A 241 -9.67 -3.32 -1.10
N ILE A 242 -10.11 -2.07 -1.11
CA ILE A 242 -11.30 -1.60 -0.41
C ILE A 242 -12.42 -1.48 -1.43
N VAL A 243 -13.58 -2.05 -1.15
CA VAL A 243 -14.78 -1.97 -2.00
C VAL A 243 -15.98 -1.55 -1.15
N CYS A 244 -16.52 -0.37 -1.43
CA CYS A 244 -17.70 0.20 -0.79
C CYS A 244 -19.00 -0.45 -1.32
N ASP A 245 -20.11 -0.24 -0.61
CA ASP A 245 -21.42 -0.85 -0.92
C ASP A 245 -21.95 -0.40 -2.29
N ASN A 246 -21.74 0.87 -2.64
CA ASN A 246 -22.02 1.44 -3.97
C ASN A 246 -21.01 1.04 -5.06
N GLY A 247 -20.09 0.13 -4.75
CA GLY A 247 -19.09 -0.38 -5.67
C GLY A 247 -17.83 0.47 -5.81
N VAL A 248 -17.77 1.69 -5.23
CA VAL A 248 -16.55 2.52 -5.25
C VAL A 248 -15.39 1.74 -4.65
N ALA A 249 -14.22 1.75 -5.31
CA ALA A 249 -13.11 0.91 -4.91
C ALA A 249 -11.77 1.64 -4.94
N GLY A 250 -10.82 1.10 -4.18
CA GLY A 250 -9.47 1.63 -4.09
C GLY A 250 -8.47 0.64 -3.51
N VAL A 251 -7.20 0.99 -3.54
CA VAL A 251 -6.11 0.20 -2.98
C VAL A 251 -5.40 1.03 -1.94
N ASN A 252 -5.28 0.54 -0.72
CA ASN A 252 -4.38 1.06 0.30
C ASN A 252 -3.22 0.06 0.47
N PHE A 253 -2.00 0.55 0.66
CA PHE A 253 -0.84 -0.32 0.80
C PHE A 253 0.20 0.28 1.74
N GLU A 254 0.98 -0.62 2.33
CA GLU A 254 2.11 -0.27 3.18
C GLU A 254 3.29 0.17 2.30
N HIS A 255 3.76 1.41 2.47
CA HIS A 255 4.72 2.04 1.55
C HIS A 255 6.17 1.60 1.82
N SER A 256 6.51 1.13 3.02
CA SER A 256 7.90 0.81 3.35
C SER A 256 8.46 -0.35 2.51
N VAL A 257 7.59 -1.25 2.05
CA VAL A 257 7.99 -2.44 1.29
C VAL A 257 7.89 -2.28 -0.23
N VAL A 258 7.19 -1.26 -0.72
CA VAL A 258 6.91 -1.11 -2.16
C VAL A 258 6.74 0.35 -2.58
N ASP A 259 7.40 0.70 -3.67
CA ASP A 259 7.22 2.01 -4.29
C ASP A 259 5.87 2.12 -5.02
N GLY A 260 5.33 3.34 -5.06
CA GLY A 260 4.05 3.63 -5.69
C GLY A 260 3.97 3.24 -7.16
N HIS A 261 5.09 3.20 -7.91
CA HIS A 261 5.09 2.79 -9.31
C HIS A 261 4.66 1.32 -9.50
N THR A 262 5.15 0.42 -8.64
CA THR A 262 4.82 -1.00 -8.68
C THR A 262 3.33 -1.20 -8.40
N VAL A 263 2.79 -0.52 -7.40
CA VAL A 263 1.37 -0.63 -7.05
C VAL A 263 0.49 0.06 -8.09
N LEU A 264 0.94 1.16 -8.70
CA LEU A 264 0.24 1.80 -9.82
C LEU A 264 0.14 0.86 -11.02
N ARG A 265 1.23 0.14 -11.35
CA ARG A 265 1.21 -0.86 -12.41
C ARG A 265 0.22 -1.98 -12.11
N PHE A 266 0.25 -2.51 -10.89
CA PHE A 266 -0.73 -3.49 -10.42
C PHE A 266 -2.17 -2.99 -10.57
N ALA A 267 -2.47 -1.80 -10.02
CA ALA A 267 -3.80 -1.21 -10.06
C ALA A 267 -4.30 -0.96 -11.50
N SER A 268 -3.42 -0.45 -12.37
CA SER A 268 -3.71 -0.19 -13.78
C SER A 268 -4.05 -1.46 -14.54
N ASP A 269 -3.27 -2.52 -14.35
CA ASP A 269 -3.46 -3.79 -15.06
C ASP A 269 -4.69 -4.54 -14.51
N VAL A 270 -4.92 -4.54 -13.19
CA VAL A 270 -6.14 -5.08 -12.58
C VAL A 270 -7.36 -4.38 -13.14
N PHE A 271 -7.37 -3.05 -13.15
CA PHE A 271 -8.47 -2.27 -13.72
C PHE A 271 -8.66 -2.57 -15.21
N THR A 272 -7.59 -2.55 -16.00
CA THR A 272 -7.64 -2.82 -17.44
C THR A 272 -8.22 -4.19 -17.73
N ASP A 273 -7.82 -5.22 -16.97
CA ASP A 273 -8.35 -6.57 -17.11
C ASP A 273 -9.84 -6.64 -16.80
N THR A 274 -10.29 -5.95 -15.74
CA THR A 274 -11.72 -5.86 -15.41
C THR A 274 -12.54 -5.16 -16.51
N VAL A 275 -11.95 -4.24 -17.29
CA VAL A 275 -12.66 -3.59 -18.41
C VAL A 275 -12.63 -4.47 -19.68
N ILE A 276 -11.46 -5.03 -20.01
CA ILE A 276 -11.26 -5.79 -21.27
C ILE A 276 -11.98 -7.14 -21.26
N ARG A 277 -11.94 -7.87 -20.13
CA ARG A 277 -12.52 -9.21 -19.99
C ARG A 277 -14.00 -9.26 -20.40
N TYR A 278 -14.71 -8.14 -20.31
CA TYR A 278 -16.14 -8.10 -20.55
C TYR A 278 -16.57 -7.28 -21.78
N ARG A 279 -15.67 -6.49 -22.38
CA ARG A 279 -15.88 -6.00 -23.76
C ARG A 279 -15.84 -7.14 -24.79
N LEU A 280 -15.06 -8.20 -24.53
CA LEU A 280 -14.97 -9.37 -25.41
C LEU A 280 -16.19 -10.31 -25.32
N ILE A 281 -16.93 -10.31 -24.21
CA ILE A 281 -18.12 -11.18 -24.03
C ILE A 281 -19.38 -10.58 -24.68
N LEU A 282 -19.41 -9.28 -24.95
CA LEU A 282 -20.54 -8.60 -25.62
C LEU A 282 -20.52 -8.70 -27.16
N PHE A 283 -19.54 -9.40 -27.74
CA PHE A 283 -19.39 -9.58 -29.20
C PHE A 283 -19.47 -11.05 -29.66
N VAL A 284 -20.06 -11.95 -28.87
CA VAL A 284 -20.39 -13.32 -29.32
C VAL A 284 -21.88 -13.56 -29.23
#